data_AF-A0A1M5IRH5-F1
#
_entry.id   AF-A0A1M5IRH5-F1
#
_cell.length_a   1.000
_cell.length_b   1.000
_cell.length_c   1.000
_cell.angle_alpha   90.00
_cell.angle_beta   90.00
_cell.angle_gamma   90.00
#
_symmetry.space_group_name_H-M   'P 1'
#
loop_
_entity.id
_entity.type
_entity.pdbx_description
1 polymer ?
#
loop_
_entity_poly.entity_id
_entity_poly.type
_entity_poly.pdbx_seq_one_letter_code
_entity_poly.pdbx_strand_id
1 'polypeptide(L)'
;MLQKSLKNTILINLGAFVLVLTLELLGGWMHIDKYDSLYSFYLWGLSYTVSIMTVIWINHFILIPYLFDKKKYVLYGFLLIGAIFLGVSIKIYPKFNWIGITKMSSFLIYTTGTGMAAFFLRRSMRVQRENNEKEKLQRDLELNYLKEQVNPHFLFNSLNSIYALSRQQSKETPEVVMQLSELMRYQLESAKKDFVSLKEELEFIENYLLLEEKRLSKRCAIEFSIEGESSNYKIAPMLLIPFVENAVKHGAQATNAQSTIDVNVSIKNSRLHVHVVNSKHNVTPNLTRMGTGLENVQRRLNLLYPNAHVLKINDMEAAYHVNLTIDITE
;
A
#
# COMPACT_ATOMS: atom_id res chain seq x y z
N MET A 1 -1.14 -27.25 -5.14
CA MET A 1 -2.33 -26.60 -4.51
C MET A 1 -3.61 -27.43 -4.63
N LEU A 2 -3.95 -27.99 -5.81
CA LEU A 2 -5.18 -28.77 -6.04
C LEU A 2 -5.36 -30.01 -5.13
N GLN A 3 -4.32 -30.82 -4.92
CA GLN A 3 -4.40 -32.00 -4.04
C GLN A 3 -4.67 -31.67 -2.56
N LYS A 4 -4.13 -30.54 -2.06
CA LYS A 4 -4.35 -30.09 -0.68
C LYS A 4 -5.77 -29.57 -0.47
N SER A 5 -6.33 -28.90 -1.49
CA SER A 5 -7.74 -28.49 -1.52
C SER A 5 -8.68 -29.70 -1.50
N LEU A 6 -8.42 -30.70 -2.36
CA LEU A 6 -9.26 -31.90 -2.46
C LEU A 6 -9.25 -32.71 -1.15
N LYS A 7 -8.07 -32.90 -0.54
CA LYS A 7 -7.93 -33.62 0.74
C LYS A 7 -8.72 -32.93 1.87
N ASN A 8 -8.66 -31.61 1.95
CA ASN A 8 -9.40 -30.84 2.95
C ASN A 8 -10.92 -30.92 2.71
N THR A 9 -11.37 -30.85 1.46
CA THR A 9 -12.79 -31.01 1.11
C THR A 9 -13.31 -32.39 1.48
N ILE A 10 -12.54 -33.46 1.20
CA ILE A 10 -12.93 -34.82 1.58
C ILE A 10 -13.00 -34.96 3.10
N LEU A 11 -12.01 -34.45 3.84
CA LEU A 11 -11.97 -34.52 5.30
C LEU A 11 -13.17 -33.80 5.96
N ILE A 12 -13.53 -32.61 5.46
CA ILE A 12 -14.68 -31.84 5.95
C ILE A 12 -15.99 -32.59 5.68
N ASN A 13 -16.16 -33.16 4.49
CA ASN A 13 -17.36 -33.92 4.15
C ASN A 13 -17.47 -35.23 4.95
N LEU A 14 -16.36 -35.91 5.21
CA LEU A 14 -16.32 -37.09 6.07
C LEU A 14 -16.71 -36.73 7.51
N GLY A 15 -16.16 -35.64 8.04
CA GLY A 15 -16.51 -35.13 9.36
C GLY A 15 -17.99 -34.75 9.47
N ALA A 16 -18.55 -34.10 8.44
CA ALA A 16 -19.97 -33.77 8.37
C ALA A 16 -20.84 -35.03 8.36
N PHE A 17 -20.48 -36.05 7.57
CA PHE A 17 -21.20 -37.32 7.52
C PHE A 17 -21.25 -38.00 8.90
N VAL A 18 -20.11 -38.09 9.58
CA VAL A 18 -20.02 -38.69 10.93
C VAL A 18 -20.84 -37.88 11.94
N LEU A 19 -20.78 -36.55 11.88
CA LEU A 19 -21.57 -35.68 12.74
C LEU A 19 -23.08 -35.89 12.55
N VAL A 20 -23.56 -35.97 11.30
CA VAL A 20 -24.99 -36.23 11.04
C VAL A 20 -25.39 -37.60 11.53
N LEU A 21 -24.58 -38.63 11.26
CA LEU A 21 -24.85 -39.99 11.72
C LEU A 21 -24.97 -40.05 13.24
N THR A 22 -24.04 -39.41 13.96
CA THR A 22 -24.06 -39.40 15.43
C THR A 22 -25.27 -38.65 15.98
N LEU A 23 -25.61 -37.48 15.42
CA LEU A 23 -26.81 -36.73 15.82
C LEU A 23 -28.11 -37.51 15.59
N GLU A 24 -28.20 -38.25 14.47
CA GLU A 24 -29.39 -39.04 14.15
C GLU A 24 -29.52 -40.27 15.04
N LEU A 25 -28.42 -40.98 15.30
CA LEU A 25 -28.44 -42.10 16.24
C LEU A 25 -28.78 -41.63 17.66
N LEU A 26 -28.26 -40.48 18.11
CA LEU A 26 -28.61 -39.90 19.42
C LEU A 26 -30.08 -39.48 19.48
N GLY A 27 -30.58 -38.81 18.43
CA GLY A 27 -31.98 -38.36 18.36
C GLY A 27 -32.98 -39.51 18.26
N GLY A 28 -32.61 -40.60 17.58
CA GLY A 28 -33.42 -41.81 17.46
C GLY A 28 -33.40 -42.71 18.69
N TRP A 29 -32.42 -42.56 19.58
CA TRP A 29 -32.23 -43.44 20.74
C TRP A 29 -33.41 -43.46 21.70
N MET A 30 -34.11 -42.32 21.87
CA MET A 30 -35.34 -42.21 22.66
C MET A 30 -36.54 -42.96 22.07
N HIS A 31 -36.42 -43.51 20.86
CA HIS A 31 -37.45 -44.26 20.16
C HIS A 31 -36.98 -45.64 19.75
N ILE A 32 -35.93 -46.16 20.38
CA ILE A 32 -35.34 -47.46 20.03
C ILE A 32 -36.35 -48.61 20.16
N ASP A 33 -37.31 -48.49 21.10
CA ASP A 33 -38.37 -49.47 21.33
C ASP A 33 -39.35 -49.63 20.15
N LYS A 34 -39.33 -48.71 19.16
CA LYS A 34 -40.14 -48.81 17.94
C LYS A 34 -39.51 -49.72 16.86
N TYR A 35 -38.30 -50.21 17.10
CA TYR A 35 -37.56 -51.02 16.14
C TYR A 35 -37.50 -52.47 16.62
N ASP A 36 -37.75 -53.41 15.70
CA ASP A 36 -37.76 -54.85 16.00
C ASP A 36 -36.40 -55.37 16.48
N SER A 37 -35.31 -54.67 16.14
CA SER A 37 -33.94 -55.02 16.55
C SER A 37 -33.00 -53.81 16.55
N LEU A 38 -31.92 -53.88 17.33
CA LEU A 38 -30.81 -52.92 17.26
C LEU A 38 -30.26 -52.78 15.83
N TYR A 39 -30.21 -53.87 15.08
CA TYR A 39 -29.77 -53.86 13.68
C TYR A 39 -30.67 -52.96 12.81
N SER A 40 -31.99 -53.11 12.93
CA SER A 40 -32.94 -52.29 12.18
C SER A 40 -32.88 -50.79 12.55
N PHE A 41 -32.55 -50.48 13.80
CA PHE A 41 -32.32 -49.10 14.26
C PHE A 41 -31.08 -48.46 13.61
N TYR A 42 -29.93 -49.14 13.64
CA TYR A 42 -28.70 -48.63 13.01
C TYR A 42 -28.83 -48.54 11.49
N LEU A 43 -29.48 -49.52 10.86
CA LEU A 43 -29.71 -49.52 9.42
C LEU A 43 -30.59 -48.33 9.00
N TRP A 44 -31.62 -48.01 9.78
CA TRP A 44 -32.44 -46.82 9.59
C TRP A 44 -31.61 -45.53 9.72
N GLY A 45 -30.82 -45.39 10.79
CA GLY A 45 -29.98 -44.19 11.00
C GLY A 45 -28.95 -43.97 9.89
N LEU A 46 -28.32 -45.04 9.41
CA LEU A 46 -27.37 -44.98 8.30
C LEU A 46 -28.07 -44.63 6.97
N SER A 47 -29.20 -45.27 6.66
CA SER A 47 -29.99 -44.96 5.46
C SER A 47 -30.48 -43.51 5.44
N TYR A 48 -30.89 -43.00 6.61
CA TYR A 48 -31.33 -41.61 6.75
C TYR A 48 -30.18 -40.62 6.54
N THR A 49 -29.03 -40.89 7.17
CA THR A 49 -27.83 -40.06 7.03
C THR A 49 -27.38 -39.99 5.57
N VAL A 50 -27.31 -41.12 4.87
CA VAL A 50 -26.92 -41.17 3.46
C VAL A 50 -27.87 -40.33 2.60
N SER A 51 -29.17 -40.35 2.89
CA SER A 51 -30.17 -39.59 2.14
C SER A 51 -30.02 -38.09 2.36
N ILE A 52 -29.88 -37.63 3.61
CA ILE A 52 -29.62 -36.21 3.93
C ILE A 52 -28.32 -35.75 3.26
N MET A 53 -27.24 -36.52 3.38
CA MET A 53 -25.95 -36.19 2.79
C MET A 53 -26.01 -36.12 1.27
N THR A 54 -26.78 -37.00 0.63
CA THR A 54 -26.96 -36.98 -0.83
C THR A 54 -27.61 -35.68 -1.30
N VAL A 55 -28.66 -35.22 -0.62
CA VAL A 55 -29.33 -33.95 -0.97
C VAL A 55 -28.38 -32.77 -0.79
N ILE A 56 -27.57 -32.77 0.28
CA ILE A 56 -26.59 -31.71 0.54
C ILE A 56 -25.47 -31.71 -0.46
N TRP A 57 -24.93 -32.87 -0.83
CA TRP A 57 -23.90 -32.97 -1.85
C TRP A 57 -24.40 -32.52 -3.22
N ILE A 58 -25.64 -32.89 -3.58
CA ILE A 58 -26.27 -32.39 -4.81
C ILE A 58 -26.41 -30.86 -4.75
N ASN A 59 -26.86 -30.31 -3.62
CA ASN A 59 -26.94 -28.86 -3.45
C ASN A 59 -25.57 -28.17 -3.59
N HIS A 60 -24.57 -28.68 -2.87
CA HIS A 60 -23.26 -28.06 -2.75
C HIS A 60 -22.40 -28.19 -4.02
N PHE A 61 -22.39 -29.36 -4.65
CA PHE A 61 -21.53 -29.63 -5.81
C PHE A 61 -22.20 -29.38 -7.16
N ILE A 62 -23.54 -29.40 -7.22
CA ILE A 62 -24.26 -29.25 -8.49
C ILE A 62 -25.08 -27.96 -8.52
N LEU A 63 -26.02 -27.77 -7.59
CA LEU A 63 -26.94 -26.63 -7.65
C LEU A 63 -26.23 -25.29 -7.44
N ILE A 64 -25.32 -25.18 -6.45
CA ILE A 64 -24.60 -23.92 -6.18
C ILE A 64 -23.72 -23.52 -7.38
N PRO A 65 -22.78 -24.34 -7.88
CA PRO A 65 -21.87 -23.91 -8.95
C PRO A 65 -22.58 -23.67 -10.30
N TYR A 66 -23.65 -24.43 -10.58
CA TYR A 66 -24.30 -24.38 -11.89
C TYR A 66 -25.40 -23.32 -11.98
N LEU A 67 -26.05 -22.97 -10.85
CA LEU A 67 -27.17 -22.04 -10.84
C LEU A 67 -26.90 -20.81 -9.99
N PHE A 68 -26.43 -21.00 -8.75
CA PHE A 68 -26.22 -19.88 -7.82
C PHE A 68 -25.08 -18.98 -8.28
N ASP A 69 -23.92 -19.54 -8.62
CA ASP A 69 -22.76 -18.78 -9.11
C ASP A 69 -23.04 -18.10 -10.47
N LYS A 70 -23.95 -18.66 -11.26
CA LYS A 70 -24.42 -18.08 -12.53
C LYS A 70 -25.57 -17.07 -12.35
N LYS A 71 -25.85 -16.65 -11.11
CA LYS A 71 -26.90 -15.67 -10.75
C LYS A 71 -28.34 -16.10 -11.09
N LYS A 72 -28.59 -17.40 -11.30
CA LYS A 72 -29.94 -17.94 -11.59
C LYS A 72 -30.70 -18.26 -10.29
N TYR A 73 -30.87 -17.25 -9.43
CA TYR A 73 -31.37 -17.44 -8.06
C TYR A 73 -32.80 -17.99 -7.97
N VAL A 74 -33.69 -17.56 -8.88
CA VAL A 74 -35.10 -18.01 -8.90
C VAL A 74 -35.19 -19.52 -9.18
N LEU A 75 -34.48 -19.99 -10.22
CA LEU A 75 -34.43 -21.41 -10.58
C LEU A 75 -33.76 -22.25 -9.48
N TYR A 76 -32.71 -21.72 -8.84
CA TYR A 76 -32.07 -22.34 -7.69
C TYR A 76 -33.07 -22.54 -6.53
N GLY A 77 -33.86 -21.51 -6.19
CA GLY A 77 -34.87 -21.58 -5.14
C GLY A 77 -35.93 -22.66 -5.40
N PHE A 78 -36.45 -22.74 -6.62
CA PHE A 78 -37.42 -23.79 -6.99
C PHE A 78 -36.84 -25.20 -6.86
N LEU A 79 -35.61 -25.43 -7.32
CA LEU A 79 -34.98 -26.74 -7.23
C LEU A 79 -34.60 -27.12 -5.80
N LEU A 80 -34.25 -26.14 -4.95
CA LEU A 80 -34.00 -26.37 -3.53
C LEU A 80 -35.28 -26.83 -2.81
N ILE A 81 -36.41 -26.18 -3.09
CA ILE A 81 -37.73 -26.59 -2.55
C ILE A 81 -38.07 -28.00 -3.04
N GLY A 82 -37.90 -28.27 -4.35
CA GLY A 82 -38.10 -29.61 -4.92
C GLY A 82 -37.24 -30.68 -4.25
N ALA A 83 -35.98 -30.37 -3.94
CA ALA A 83 -35.07 -31.29 -3.25
C ALA A 83 -35.51 -31.62 -1.82
N ILE A 84 -36.09 -30.64 -1.08
CA ILE A 84 -36.69 -30.88 0.24
C ILE A 84 -37.84 -31.87 0.15
N PHE A 85 -38.77 -31.66 -0.78
CA PHE A 85 -39.93 -32.54 -0.96
C PHE A 85 -39.54 -33.94 -1.43
N LEU A 86 -38.57 -34.03 -2.34
CA LEU A 86 -38.07 -35.31 -2.83
C LEU A 86 -37.35 -36.10 -1.73
N GLY A 87 -36.54 -35.42 -0.92
CA GLY A 87 -35.86 -36.04 0.24
C GLY A 87 -36.81 -36.57 1.31
N VAL A 88 -37.99 -35.98 1.47
CA VAL A 88 -39.05 -36.47 2.38
C VAL A 88 -39.86 -37.62 1.76
N SER A 89 -40.02 -37.62 0.43
CA SER A 89 -40.84 -38.58 -0.30
C SER A 89 -40.17 -39.95 -0.51
N ILE A 90 -38.83 -39.99 -0.49
CA ILE A 90 -38.07 -41.25 -0.48
C ILE A 90 -38.31 -41.92 0.88
N LYS A 91 -39.16 -42.97 0.95
CA LYS A 91 -39.44 -44.02 2.00
C LYS A 91 -38.78 -43.94 3.41
N ILE A 92 -38.47 -42.76 3.91
CA ILE A 92 -37.82 -42.48 5.21
C ILE A 92 -38.89 -42.28 6.28
N TYR A 93 -40.05 -41.75 5.87
CA TYR A 93 -41.26 -41.72 6.67
C TYR A 93 -42.29 -42.65 6.03
N PRO A 94 -42.76 -43.69 6.73
CA PRO A 94 -43.80 -44.58 6.19
C PRO A 94 -45.14 -43.86 5.94
N LYS A 95 -45.29 -42.61 6.40
CA LYS A 95 -46.35 -41.66 6.06
C LYS A 95 -45.78 -40.25 5.97
N PHE A 96 -46.23 -39.43 5.01
CA PHE A 96 -45.89 -38.01 4.92
C PHE A 96 -46.07 -37.33 6.29
N ASN A 97 -44.99 -36.86 6.90
CA ASN A 97 -44.97 -36.35 8.26
C ASN A 97 -44.26 -35.00 8.34
N TRP A 98 -44.92 -34.00 8.93
CA TRP A 98 -44.42 -32.64 9.13
C TRP A 98 -43.08 -32.59 9.87
N ILE A 99 -42.82 -33.56 10.74
CA ILE A 99 -41.53 -33.69 11.46
C ILE A 99 -40.36 -33.93 10.49
N GLY A 100 -40.58 -34.69 9.41
CA GLY A 100 -39.55 -34.95 8.41
C GLY A 100 -39.23 -33.73 7.55
N ILE A 101 -40.28 -32.99 7.17
CA ILE A 101 -40.15 -31.76 6.39
C ILE A 101 -39.37 -30.71 7.20
N THR A 102 -39.74 -30.51 8.46
CA THR A 102 -39.09 -29.51 9.34
C THR A 102 -37.63 -29.85 9.63
N LYS A 103 -37.29 -31.14 9.85
CA LYS A 103 -35.89 -31.57 10.00
C LYS A 103 -35.08 -31.37 8.72
N MET A 104 -35.59 -31.82 7.57
CA MET A 104 -34.90 -31.71 6.29
C MET A 104 -34.70 -30.25 5.86
N SER A 105 -35.73 -29.41 6.03
CA SER A 105 -35.63 -27.98 5.73
C SER A 105 -34.63 -27.29 6.65
N SER A 106 -34.62 -27.59 7.95
CA SER A 106 -33.66 -27.02 8.91
C SER A 106 -32.21 -27.37 8.54
N PHE A 107 -31.96 -28.63 8.16
CA PHE A 107 -30.62 -29.08 7.79
C PHE A 107 -30.11 -28.42 6.50
N LEU A 108 -30.99 -28.28 5.50
CA LEU A 108 -30.66 -27.60 4.25
C LEU A 108 -30.47 -26.11 4.42
N ILE A 109 -31.30 -25.45 5.25
CA ILE A 109 -31.11 -24.03 5.60
C ILE A 109 -29.79 -23.84 6.33
N TYR A 110 -29.46 -24.70 7.31
CA TYR A 110 -28.21 -24.59 8.05
C TYR A 110 -26.99 -24.79 7.15
N THR A 111 -26.95 -25.84 6.34
CA THR A 111 -25.79 -26.13 5.48
C THR A 111 -25.65 -25.16 4.31
N THR A 112 -26.75 -24.74 3.70
CA THR A 112 -26.73 -23.71 2.66
C THR A 112 -26.37 -22.35 3.25
N GLY A 113 -26.98 -21.97 4.37
CA GLY A 113 -26.73 -20.69 5.04
C GLY A 113 -25.29 -20.55 5.52
N THR A 114 -24.75 -21.58 6.18
CA THR A 114 -23.34 -21.58 6.63
C THR A 114 -22.37 -21.59 5.45
N GLY A 115 -22.64 -22.38 4.40
CA GLY A 115 -21.82 -22.39 3.17
C GLY A 115 -21.82 -21.03 2.47
N MET A 116 -22.98 -20.37 2.42
CA MET A 116 -23.16 -19.06 1.82
C MET A 116 -22.46 -17.96 2.63
N ALA A 117 -22.60 -17.99 3.96
CA ALA A 117 -21.88 -17.09 4.85
C ALA A 117 -20.36 -17.23 4.67
N ALA A 118 -19.84 -18.47 4.61
CA ALA A 118 -18.43 -18.72 4.35
C ALA A 118 -17.99 -18.22 2.98
N PHE A 119 -18.81 -18.39 1.94
CA PHE A 119 -18.55 -17.87 0.60
C PHE A 119 -18.46 -16.34 0.59
N PHE A 120 -19.44 -15.65 1.16
CA PHE A 120 -19.45 -14.18 1.22
C PHE A 120 -18.29 -13.63 2.06
N LEU A 121 -17.95 -14.24 3.19
CA LEU A 121 -16.78 -13.87 3.98
C LEU A 121 -15.49 -14.02 3.17
N ARG A 122 -15.28 -15.16 2.50
CA ARG A 122 -14.11 -15.37 1.64
C ARG A 122 -14.05 -14.38 0.48
N ARG A 123 -15.19 -14.09 -0.14
CA ARG A 123 -15.30 -13.12 -1.23
C ARG A 123 -14.96 -11.70 -0.75
N SER A 124 -15.51 -11.29 0.39
CA SER A 124 -15.24 -9.98 1.00
C SER A 124 -13.77 -9.82 1.35
N MET A 125 -13.15 -10.81 2.02
CA MET A 125 -11.72 -10.80 2.32
C MET A 125 -10.86 -10.72 1.04
N ARG A 126 -11.24 -11.42 -0.02
CA ARG A 126 -10.52 -11.37 -1.30
C ARG A 126 -10.61 -9.99 -1.94
N VAL A 127 -11.81 -9.41 -2.01
CA VAL A 127 -12.01 -8.05 -2.56
C VAL A 127 -11.24 -7.01 -1.75
N GLN A 128 -11.24 -7.13 -0.42
CA GLN A 128 -10.49 -6.23 0.45
C GLN A 128 -8.97 -6.31 0.19
N ARG A 129 -8.43 -7.53 0.00
CA ARG A 129 -7.02 -7.71 -0.38
C ARG A 129 -6.70 -7.09 -1.74
N GLU A 130 -7.55 -7.36 -2.74
CA GLU A 130 -7.39 -6.79 -4.09
C GLU A 130 -7.44 -5.25 -4.06
N ASN A 131 -8.28 -4.65 -3.21
CA ASN A 131 -8.32 -3.19 -3.05
C ASN A 131 -7.05 -2.65 -2.36
N ASN A 132 -6.59 -3.29 -1.29
CA ASN A 132 -5.36 -2.88 -0.60
C ASN A 132 -4.13 -2.98 -1.52
N GLU A 133 -4.05 -4.03 -2.36
CA GLU A 133 -2.99 -4.19 -3.35
C GLU A 133 -3.04 -3.08 -4.41
N LYS A 134 -4.23 -2.71 -4.88
CA LYS A 134 -4.42 -1.59 -5.81
C LYS A 134 -4.01 -0.26 -5.20
N GLU A 135 -4.42 0.02 -3.96
CA GLU A 135 -4.01 1.25 -3.26
C GLU A 135 -2.50 1.33 -3.09
N LYS A 136 -1.85 0.21 -2.73
CA LYS A 136 -0.39 0.15 -2.64
C LYS A 136 0.25 0.44 -3.99
N LEU A 137 -0.20 -0.23 -5.05
CA LEU A 137 0.31 0.00 -6.41
C LEU A 137 0.13 1.46 -6.86
N GLN A 138 -1.00 2.07 -6.53
CA GLN A 138 -1.25 3.49 -6.83
C GLN A 138 -0.27 4.41 -6.10
N ARG A 139 0.00 4.17 -4.81
CA ARG A 139 1.01 4.92 -4.05
C ARG A 139 2.41 4.75 -4.63
N ASP A 140 2.77 3.51 -5.00
CA ASP A 140 4.09 3.22 -5.60
C ASP A 140 4.25 3.90 -6.96
N LEU A 141 3.20 3.93 -7.78
CA LEU A 141 3.20 4.65 -9.07
C LEU A 141 3.29 6.16 -8.88
N GLU A 142 2.55 6.73 -7.92
CA GLU A 142 2.65 8.16 -7.61
C GLU A 142 4.06 8.50 -7.11
N LEU A 143 4.64 7.71 -6.22
CA LEU A 143 6.01 7.89 -5.75
C LEU A 143 7.02 7.84 -6.90
N ASN A 144 6.91 6.85 -7.80
CA ASN A 144 7.82 6.75 -8.95
C ASN A 144 7.68 7.95 -9.88
N TYR A 145 6.46 8.41 -10.16
CA TYR A 145 6.22 9.61 -10.95
C TYR A 145 6.82 10.86 -10.29
N LEU A 146 6.66 11.01 -8.97
CA LEU A 146 7.21 12.12 -8.20
C LEU A 146 8.75 12.07 -8.13
N LYS A 147 9.34 10.87 -8.09
CA LYS A 147 10.80 10.66 -8.22
C LYS A 147 11.31 11.06 -9.61
N GLU A 148 10.56 10.79 -10.68
CA GLU A 148 10.95 11.13 -12.06
C GLU A 148 10.91 12.63 -12.38
N GLN A 149 10.17 13.44 -11.60
CA GLN A 149 10.15 14.91 -11.74
C GLN A 149 11.45 15.61 -11.33
N VAL A 150 12.59 14.91 -11.38
CA VAL A 150 13.93 15.48 -11.25
C VAL A 150 14.04 16.75 -12.11
N ASN A 151 14.36 17.87 -11.47
CA ASN A 151 14.29 19.21 -12.04
C ASN A 151 15.29 19.38 -13.22
N PRO A 152 14.83 19.46 -14.48
CA PRO A 152 15.72 19.63 -15.63
C PRO A 152 16.41 21.00 -15.64
N HIS A 153 15.88 21.97 -14.89
CA HIS A 153 16.36 23.36 -14.91
C HIS A 153 17.77 23.51 -14.34
N PHE A 154 18.13 22.77 -13.28
CA PHE A 154 19.50 22.77 -12.76
C PHE A 154 20.50 22.32 -13.83
N LEU A 155 20.21 21.20 -14.50
CA LEU A 155 21.09 20.64 -15.53
C LEU A 155 21.33 21.62 -16.67
N PHE A 156 20.27 22.26 -17.18
CA PHE A 156 20.40 23.26 -18.24
C PHE A 156 21.26 24.47 -17.80
N ASN A 157 21.10 24.95 -16.56
CA ASN A 157 21.88 26.07 -16.05
C ASN A 157 23.35 25.72 -15.81
N SER A 158 23.63 24.51 -15.34
CA SER A 158 24.99 24.02 -15.14
C SER A 158 25.73 23.85 -16.46
N LEU A 159 25.06 23.33 -17.51
CA LEU A 159 25.62 23.25 -18.86
C LEU A 159 25.92 24.63 -19.46
N ASN A 160 25.04 25.61 -19.26
CA ASN A 160 25.27 26.98 -19.72
C ASN A 160 26.50 27.62 -19.04
N SER A 161 26.71 27.33 -17.76
CA SER A 161 27.85 27.84 -16.99
C SER A 161 29.16 27.22 -17.48
N ILE A 162 29.16 25.91 -17.75
CA ILE A 162 30.30 25.22 -18.36
C ILE A 162 30.60 25.79 -19.76
N TYR A 163 29.57 26.06 -20.57
CA TYR A 163 29.76 26.69 -21.88
C TYR A 163 30.42 28.07 -21.76
N ALA A 164 29.98 28.90 -20.80
CA ALA A 164 30.59 30.21 -20.54
C ALA A 164 32.05 30.10 -20.09
N LEU A 165 32.36 29.21 -19.13
CA LEU A 165 33.71 28.96 -18.65
C LEU A 165 34.64 28.42 -19.75
N SER A 166 34.12 27.51 -20.57
CA SER A 166 34.84 26.95 -21.72
C SER A 166 35.16 28.03 -22.75
N ARG A 167 34.21 28.94 -23.04
CA ARG A 167 34.43 30.07 -23.95
C ARG A 167 35.51 31.04 -23.41
N GLN A 168 35.60 31.18 -22.10
CA GLN A 168 36.61 32.02 -21.43
C GLN A 168 37.95 31.31 -21.21
N GLN A 169 38.09 30.03 -21.59
CA GLN A 169 39.28 29.21 -21.34
C GLN A 169 39.69 29.19 -19.86
N SER A 170 38.70 29.19 -18.95
CA SER A 170 38.97 29.16 -17.52
C SER A 170 39.69 27.86 -17.13
N LYS A 171 40.74 27.98 -16.30
CA LYS A 171 41.46 26.84 -15.73
C LYS A 171 40.58 25.97 -14.82
N GLU A 172 39.47 26.51 -14.33
CA GLU A 172 38.51 25.82 -13.45
C GLU A 172 37.52 24.94 -14.22
N THR A 173 37.44 25.08 -15.54
CA THR A 173 36.47 24.36 -16.39
C THR A 173 36.50 22.83 -16.17
N PRO A 174 37.66 22.15 -16.14
CA PRO A 174 37.70 20.70 -15.92
C PRO A 174 37.13 20.25 -14.57
N GLU A 175 37.38 21.04 -13.52
CA GLU A 175 36.91 20.75 -12.16
C GLU A 175 35.38 20.89 -12.08
N VAL A 176 34.83 21.96 -12.65
CA VAL A 176 33.37 22.21 -12.71
C VAL A 176 32.66 21.10 -13.50
N VAL A 177 33.27 20.62 -14.59
CA VAL A 177 32.73 19.49 -15.37
C VAL A 177 32.71 18.20 -14.54
N MET A 178 33.77 17.94 -13.76
CA MET A 178 33.83 16.76 -12.88
C MET A 178 32.77 16.83 -11.79
N GLN A 179 32.64 17.97 -11.10
CA GLN A 179 31.63 18.20 -10.07
C GLN A 179 30.21 17.99 -10.62
N LEU A 180 29.91 18.51 -11.82
CA LEU A 180 28.62 18.27 -12.46
C LEU A 180 28.39 16.78 -12.77
N SER A 181 29.41 16.08 -13.27
CA SER A 181 29.34 14.64 -13.56
C SER A 181 29.01 13.83 -12.30
N GLU A 182 29.59 14.18 -11.15
CA GLU A 182 29.31 13.54 -9.86
C GLU A 182 27.88 13.79 -9.38
N LEU A 183 27.40 15.05 -9.46
CA LEU A 183 26.01 15.38 -9.14
C LEU A 183 25.02 14.62 -10.03
N MET A 184 25.31 14.53 -11.33
CA MET A 184 24.48 13.77 -12.28
C MET A 184 24.48 12.26 -11.98
N ARG A 185 25.64 11.70 -11.62
CA ARG A 185 25.77 10.29 -11.24
C ARG A 185 24.91 9.98 -10.03
N TYR A 186 25.01 10.79 -8.97
CA TYR A 186 24.20 10.64 -7.78
C TYR A 186 22.71 10.70 -8.12
N GLN A 187 22.28 11.68 -8.91
CA GLN A 187 20.88 11.85 -9.31
C GLN A 187 20.33 10.62 -10.07
N LEU A 188 21.10 10.06 -11.00
CA LEU A 188 20.70 8.87 -11.77
C LEU A 188 20.70 7.57 -10.95
N GLU A 189 21.64 7.44 -10.02
CA GLU A 189 21.74 6.24 -9.17
C GLU A 189 20.72 6.26 -8.02
N SER A 190 20.54 7.42 -7.40
CA SER A 190 19.61 7.62 -6.29
C SER A 190 18.14 7.51 -6.72
N ALA A 191 17.80 7.91 -7.95
CA ALA A 191 16.45 7.75 -8.51
C ALA A 191 15.95 6.29 -8.54
N LYS A 192 16.87 5.32 -8.55
CA LYS A 192 16.56 3.88 -8.55
C LYS A 192 16.42 3.29 -7.15
N LYS A 193 16.74 4.04 -6.11
CA LYS A 193 16.72 3.59 -4.71
C LYS A 193 15.48 4.16 -4.00
N ASP A 194 15.00 3.44 -2.99
CA ASP A 194 13.97 3.97 -2.09
C ASP A 194 14.56 4.86 -1.02
N PHE A 195 15.75 4.49 -0.54
CA PHE A 195 16.51 5.22 0.46
C PHE A 195 18.00 5.23 0.11
N VAL A 196 18.67 6.31 0.48
CA VAL A 196 20.13 6.53 0.42
C VAL A 196 20.64 6.84 1.82
N SER A 197 21.95 6.74 2.05
CA SER A 197 22.49 7.22 3.32
C SER A 197 22.28 8.73 3.45
N LEU A 198 21.99 9.20 4.66
CA LEU A 198 21.87 10.63 4.93
C LEU A 198 23.18 11.35 4.59
N LYS A 199 24.32 10.68 4.83
CA LYS A 199 25.64 11.17 4.43
C LYS A 199 25.73 11.47 2.92
N GLU A 200 25.33 10.53 2.06
CA GLU A 200 25.36 10.75 0.60
C GLU A 200 24.45 11.92 0.16
N GLU A 201 23.25 12.06 0.76
CA GLU A 201 22.35 13.18 0.46
C GLU A 201 22.95 14.52 0.90
N LEU A 202 23.63 14.59 2.06
CA LEU A 202 24.27 15.81 2.54
C LEU A 202 25.53 16.17 1.73
N GLU A 203 26.35 15.19 1.34
CA GLU A 203 27.49 15.39 0.44
C GLU A 203 27.02 15.88 -0.94
N PHE A 204 25.88 15.39 -1.43
CA PHE A 204 25.27 15.90 -2.66
C PHE A 204 24.85 17.38 -2.53
N ILE A 205 24.24 17.77 -1.40
CA ILE A 205 23.87 19.18 -1.14
C ILE A 205 25.10 20.07 -1.06
N GLU A 206 26.15 19.63 -0.36
CA GLU A 206 27.41 20.37 -0.24
C GLU A 206 28.04 20.62 -1.62
N ASN A 207 28.18 19.56 -2.43
CA ASN A 207 28.71 19.66 -3.77
C ASN A 207 27.86 20.56 -4.69
N TYR A 208 26.54 20.51 -4.55
CA TYR A 208 25.62 21.40 -5.26
C TYR A 208 25.86 22.87 -4.87
N LEU A 209 25.94 23.15 -3.56
CA LEU A 209 26.15 24.51 -3.05
C LEU A 209 27.51 25.07 -3.47
N LEU A 210 28.58 24.26 -3.44
CA LEU A 210 29.92 24.66 -3.92
C LEU A 210 29.93 25.00 -5.41
N LEU A 211 29.22 24.22 -6.23
CA LEU A 211 29.08 24.50 -7.65
C LEU A 211 28.33 25.82 -7.90
N GLU A 212 27.26 26.04 -7.12
CA GLU A 212 26.46 27.25 -7.20
C GLU A 212 27.19 28.49 -6.69
N GLU A 213 28.00 28.37 -5.63
CA GLU A 213 28.85 29.44 -5.12
C GLU A 213 29.85 29.91 -6.20
N LYS A 214 30.53 28.97 -6.88
CA LYS A 214 31.43 29.30 -8.00
C LYS A 214 30.70 30.08 -9.09
N ARG A 215 29.48 29.66 -9.44
CA ARG A 215 28.66 30.31 -10.48
C ARG A 215 28.21 31.72 -10.07
N LEU A 216 27.80 31.89 -8.82
CA LEU A 216 27.32 33.15 -8.27
C LEU A 216 28.47 34.12 -7.93
N SER A 217 29.69 33.60 -7.82
CA SER A 217 30.89 34.37 -7.45
C SER A 217 30.65 35.14 -6.15
N LYS A 218 31.22 36.35 -6.01
CA LYS A 218 31.11 37.16 -4.78
C LYS A 218 29.71 37.70 -4.47
N ARG A 219 28.67 37.40 -5.26
CA ARG A 219 27.33 37.98 -5.10
C ARG A 219 26.47 37.27 -4.06
N CYS A 220 26.80 36.04 -3.71
CA CYS A 220 26.08 35.26 -2.71
C CYS A 220 27.06 34.65 -1.72
N ALA A 221 26.86 34.89 -0.43
CA ALA A 221 27.52 34.11 0.61
C ALA A 221 26.65 32.89 0.91
N ILE A 222 27.25 31.70 0.91
CA ILE A 222 26.57 30.45 1.22
C ILE A 222 27.26 29.84 2.43
N GLU A 223 26.49 29.60 3.50
CA GLU A 223 26.97 28.89 4.69
C GLU A 223 26.24 27.55 4.79
N PHE A 224 27.01 26.46 4.88
CA PHE A 224 26.48 25.11 5.07
C PHE A 224 27.11 24.49 6.31
N SER A 225 26.28 24.08 7.26
CA SER A 225 26.75 23.47 8.51
C SER A 225 25.98 22.18 8.82
N ILE A 226 26.71 21.21 9.37
CA ILE A 226 26.16 19.92 9.81
C ILE A 226 26.57 19.68 11.26
N GLU A 227 25.58 19.50 12.13
CA GLU A 227 25.76 19.07 13.52
C GLU A 227 25.25 17.64 13.72
N GLY A 228 26.09 16.76 14.24
CA GLY A 228 25.75 15.36 14.55
C GLY A 228 26.28 14.36 13.53
N GLU A 229 26.00 13.07 13.75
CA GLU A 229 26.51 11.97 12.92
C GLU A 229 25.47 11.49 11.91
N SER A 230 25.78 11.60 10.62
CA SER A 230 24.89 11.22 9.51
C SER A 230 25.09 9.80 8.98
N SER A 231 26.21 9.16 9.33
CA SER A 231 26.64 7.86 8.75
C SER A 231 25.67 6.70 9.01
N ASN A 232 24.89 6.76 10.07
CA ASN A 232 24.04 5.65 10.53
C ASN A 232 22.57 5.77 10.07
N TYR A 233 22.24 6.82 9.32
CA TYR A 233 20.85 7.12 8.96
C TYR A 233 20.62 7.06 7.47
N LYS A 234 19.35 6.83 7.11
CA LYS A 234 18.89 6.82 5.72
C LYS A 234 17.81 7.88 5.51
N ILE A 235 17.72 8.36 4.27
CA ILE A 235 16.72 9.33 3.86
C ILE A 235 16.23 9.01 2.45
N ALA A 236 15.00 9.42 2.13
CA ALA A 236 14.53 9.41 0.77
C ALA A 236 15.45 10.28 -0.11
N PRO A 237 15.91 9.77 -1.27
CA PRO A 237 16.86 10.49 -2.10
C PRO A 237 16.27 11.77 -2.66
N MET A 238 17.10 12.79 -2.84
CA MET A 238 16.72 14.08 -3.43
C MET A 238 15.54 14.74 -2.72
N LEU A 239 15.38 14.52 -1.41
CA LEU A 239 14.28 15.08 -0.63
C LEU A 239 14.60 16.52 -0.21
N LEU A 240 15.87 16.79 0.08
CA LEU A 240 16.32 18.06 0.65
C LEU A 240 16.67 19.10 -0.43
N ILE A 241 17.15 18.64 -1.58
CA ILE A 241 17.60 19.50 -2.68
C ILE A 241 16.57 20.56 -3.12
N PRO A 242 15.25 20.32 -3.17
CA PRO A 242 14.33 21.35 -3.66
C PRO A 242 14.23 22.56 -2.73
N PHE A 243 14.50 22.40 -1.43
CA PHE A 243 14.57 23.53 -0.50
C PHE A 243 15.82 24.39 -0.75
N VAL A 244 16.94 23.73 -1.03
CA VAL A 244 18.23 24.37 -1.31
C VAL A 244 18.21 25.04 -2.68
N GLU A 245 17.70 24.37 -3.72
CA GLU A 245 17.48 24.96 -5.05
C GLU A 245 16.58 26.19 -4.98
N ASN A 246 15.51 26.12 -4.19
CA ASN A 246 14.59 27.24 -3.99
C ASN A 246 15.30 28.44 -3.34
N ALA A 247 16.17 28.19 -2.36
CA ALA A 247 16.97 29.23 -1.71
C ALA A 247 17.96 29.90 -2.70
N VAL A 248 18.66 29.11 -3.53
CA VAL A 248 19.57 29.62 -4.57
C VAL A 248 18.83 30.45 -5.62
N LYS A 249 17.68 29.95 -6.08
CA LYS A 249 16.85 30.61 -7.10
C LYS A 249 16.27 31.94 -6.61
N HIS A 250 15.70 31.97 -5.40
CA HIS A 250 14.98 33.14 -4.90
C HIS A 250 15.86 34.12 -4.11
N GLY A 251 17.00 33.67 -3.58
CA GLY A 251 18.02 34.54 -3.02
C GLY A 251 18.90 35.12 -4.12
N ALA A 252 19.85 34.32 -4.59
CA ALA A 252 20.98 34.81 -5.38
C ALA A 252 20.65 35.16 -6.85
N GLN A 253 19.71 34.45 -7.48
CA GLN A 253 19.36 34.70 -8.89
C GLN A 253 18.30 35.79 -9.07
N ALA A 254 17.52 36.10 -8.03
CA ALA A 254 16.41 37.06 -8.12
C ALA A 254 16.86 38.54 -8.12
N THR A 255 18.13 38.81 -7.79
CA THR A 255 18.63 40.16 -7.55
C THR A 255 20.12 40.29 -7.88
N ASN A 256 20.56 41.50 -8.25
CA ASN A 256 21.97 41.87 -8.41
C ASN A 256 22.65 42.31 -7.11
N ALA A 257 21.91 42.35 -6.00
CA ALA A 257 22.41 42.69 -4.68
C ALA A 257 23.07 41.48 -3.97
N GLN A 258 23.88 41.79 -2.96
CA GLN A 258 24.52 40.79 -2.12
C GLN A 258 23.46 39.95 -1.41
N SER A 259 23.46 38.64 -1.63
CA SER A 259 22.51 37.71 -1.01
C SER A 259 23.22 36.77 -0.05
N THR A 260 22.46 36.22 0.91
CA THR A 260 22.94 35.19 1.83
C THR A 260 22.04 33.97 1.77
N ILE A 261 22.64 32.79 1.88
CA ILE A 261 21.95 31.51 1.99
C ILE A 261 22.59 30.73 3.14
N ASP A 262 21.80 30.38 4.15
CA ASP A 262 22.24 29.60 5.30
C ASP A 262 21.50 28.27 5.32
N VAL A 263 22.25 27.17 5.32
CA VAL A 263 21.73 25.80 5.36
C VAL A 263 22.32 25.11 6.58
N ASN A 264 21.49 24.91 7.60
CA ASN A 264 21.88 24.25 8.85
C ASN A 264 21.19 22.90 8.97
N VAL A 265 21.98 21.87 9.22
CA VAL A 265 21.50 20.50 9.42
C VAL A 265 21.89 20.05 10.82
N SER A 266 20.94 19.56 11.60
CA SER A 266 21.19 19.03 12.95
C SER A 266 20.55 17.66 13.11
N ILE A 267 21.32 16.69 13.60
CA ILE A 267 20.89 15.30 13.79
C ILE A 267 20.97 14.98 15.28
N LYS A 268 19.82 14.82 15.94
CA LYS A 268 19.73 14.53 17.38
C LYS A 268 18.62 13.52 17.65
N ASN A 269 18.92 12.45 18.39
CA ASN A 269 17.94 11.42 18.78
C ASN A 269 17.15 10.85 17.58
N SER A 270 17.85 10.49 16.50
CA SER A 270 17.23 9.99 15.26
C SER A 270 16.20 10.95 14.63
N ARG A 271 16.31 12.24 14.92
CA ARG A 271 15.57 13.30 14.24
C ARG A 271 16.52 14.18 13.45
N LEU A 272 16.20 14.32 12.17
CA LEU A 272 16.83 15.26 11.26
C LEU A 272 16.10 16.59 11.33
N HIS A 273 16.82 17.65 11.64
CA HIS A 273 16.37 19.02 11.53
C HIS A 273 17.13 19.70 10.40
N VAL A 274 16.42 20.25 9.42
CA VAL A 274 17.00 21.03 8.32
C VAL A 274 16.37 22.41 8.35
N HIS A 275 17.22 23.43 8.41
CA HIS A 275 16.85 24.83 8.37
C HIS A 275 17.54 25.50 7.19
N VAL A 276 16.75 25.98 6.23
CA VAL A 276 17.24 26.70 5.05
C VAL A 276 16.70 28.13 5.10
N VAL A 277 17.60 29.10 4.99
CA VAL A 277 17.27 30.52 4.98
C VAL A 277 17.89 31.17 3.76
N ASN A 278 17.13 32.00 3.05
CA ASN A 278 17.71 32.90 2.07
C ASN A 278 17.21 34.33 2.26
N SER A 279 18.09 35.31 2.04
CA SER A 279 17.72 36.72 1.99
C SER A 279 16.75 36.99 0.83
N LYS A 280 15.76 37.84 1.05
CA LYS A 280 14.88 38.38 0.01
C LYS A 280 15.19 39.85 -0.19
N HIS A 281 15.35 40.26 -1.44
CA HIS A 281 15.40 41.68 -1.81
C HIS A 281 14.03 42.06 -2.34
N ASN A 282 13.61 43.32 -2.11
CA ASN A 282 12.30 43.87 -2.49
C ASN A 282 12.00 43.69 -3.99
N VAL A 283 11.54 42.51 -4.36
CA VAL A 283 10.95 42.17 -5.65
C VAL A 283 9.44 42.15 -5.42
N THR A 284 8.73 42.82 -6.30
CA THR A 284 7.26 42.99 -6.28
C THR A 284 6.54 41.69 -5.90
N PRO A 285 5.43 41.79 -5.12
CA PRO A 285 4.74 40.63 -4.59
C PRO A 285 4.00 39.90 -5.72
N ASN A 286 4.72 39.04 -6.45
CA ASN A 286 4.08 38.04 -7.27
C ASN A 286 3.64 36.89 -6.36
N LEU A 287 2.42 37.06 -5.85
CA LEU A 287 1.43 36.06 -5.48
C LEU A 287 1.97 34.62 -5.34
N THR A 288 2.23 34.22 -4.09
CA THR A 288 1.62 33.03 -3.47
C THR A 288 1.36 31.82 -4.37
N ARG A 289 2.37 31.36 -5.11
CA ARG A 289 2.38 30.01 -5.66
C ARG A 289 3.62 29.31 -5.16
N MET A 290 3.39 28.37 -4.25
CA MET A 290 4.37 27.36 -3.90
C MET A 290 4.82 26.72 -5.22
N GLY A 291 6.12 26.74 -5.50
CA GLY A 291 6.63 26.17 -6.74
C GLY A 291 6.30 24.68 -6.82
N THR A 292 6.12 24.14 -8.03
CA THR A 292 5.80 22.72 -8.26
C THR A 292 6.77 21.75 -7.55
N GLY A 293 8.03 22.17 -7.36
CA GLY A 293 9.03 21.41 -6.61
C GLY A 293 8.72 21.26 -5.11
N LEU A 294 8.24 22.31 -4.44
CA LEU A 294 7.88 22.26 -3.02
C LEU A 294 6.58 21.45 -2.79
N GLU A 295 5.61 21.59 -3.70
CA GLU A 295 4.40 20.75 -3.68
C GLU A 295 4.75 19.26 -3.85
N ASN A 296 5.69 18.93 -4.75
CA ASN A 296 6.18 17.58 -4.93
C ASN A 296 6.83 17.06 -3.63
N VAL A 297 7.76 17.82 -3.02
CA VAL A 297 8.38 17.40 -1.75
C VAL A 297 7.35 17.19 -0.65
N GLN A 298 6.35 18.07 -0.52
CA GLN A 298 5.31 17.91 0.49
C GLN A 298 4.49 16.63 0.28
N ARG A 299 4.16 16.29 -0.97
CA ARG A 299 3.51 15.01 -1.29
C ARG A 299 4.41 13.81 -0.97
N ARG A 300 5.69 13.87 -1.34
CA ARG A 300 6.67 12.82 -1.02
C ARG A 300 6.82 12.62 0.48
N LEU A 301 6.89 13.69 1.26
CA LEU A 301 6.94 13.64 2.73
C LEU A 301 5.69 12.95 3.30
N ASN A 302 4.50 13.26 2.80
CA ASN A 302 3.24 12.63 3.23
C ASN A 302 3.19 11.13 2.91
N LEU A 303 3.76 10.71 1.77
CA LEU A 303 3.77 9.31 1.34
C LEU A 303 4.86 8.48 2.04
N LEU A 304 6.05 9.06 2.27
CA LEU A 304 7.23 8.34 2.77
C LEU A 304 7.41 8.45 4.29
N TYR A 305 6.98 9.55 4.90
CA TYR A 305 7.15 9.82 6.34
C TYR A 305 5.81 10.18 7.01
N PRO A 306 4.76 9.35 6.87
CA PRO A 306 3.44 9.67 7.40
C PRO A 306 3.49 9.85 8.93
N ASN A 307 3.06 11.01 9.42
CA ASN A 307 3.12 11.41 10.84
C ASN A 307 4.53 11.45 11.46
N ALA A 308 5.58 11.31 10.64
CA ALA A 308 6.97 11.31 11.04
C ALA A 308 7.73 12.55 10.55
N HIS A 309 7.01 13.58 10.08
CA HIS A 309 7.62 14.82 9.61
C HIS A 309 6.81 16.06 9.97
N VAL A 310 7.49 17.21 10.06
CA VAL A 310 6.91 18.54 10.18
C VAL A 310 7.65 19.48 9.26
N LEU A 311 6.94 20.08 8.29
CA LEU A 311 7.46 21.10 7.39
C LEU A 311 6.79 22.44 7.72
N LYS A 312 7.58 23.46 8.04
CA LYS A 312 7.14 24.85 8.26
C LYS A 312 7.88 25.78 7.32
N ILE A 313 7.13 26.53 6.54
CA ILE A 313 7.66 27.51 5.59
C ILE A 313 7.14 28.88 6.00
N ASN A 314 8.07 29.80 6.28
CA ASN A 314 7.75 31.18 6.63
C ASN A 314 8.34 32.11 5.57
N ASP A 315 7.46 32.75 4.81
CA ASP A 315 7.84 33.77 3.85
C ASP A 315 7.75 35.16 4.50
N MET A 316 8.89 35.70 4.93
CA MET A 316 8.98 37.03 5.56
C MET A 316 9.41 38.08 4.53
N GLU A 317 9.33 39.36 4.91
CA GLU A 317 9.67 40.48 4.02
C GLU A 317 11.14 40.47 3.59
N ALA A 318 12.05 40.23 4.53
CA ALA A 318 13.51 40.26 4.29
C ALA A 318 14.14 38.88 4.10
N ALA A 319 13.43 37.79 4.42
CA ALA A 319 13.99 36.43 4.38
C ALA A 319 12.92 35.37 4.15
N TYR A 320 13.30 34.26 3.53
CA TYR A 320 12.48 33.07 3.37
C TYR A 320 13.06 31.94 4.21
N HIS A 321 12.26 31.33 5.07
CA HIS A 321 12.69 30.27 5.97
C HIS A 321 11.96 28.96 5.69
N VAL A 322 12.71 27.88 5.58
CA VAL A 322 12.20 26.51 5.55
C VAL A 322 12.73 25.78 6.77
N ASN A 323 11.83 25.21 7.56
CA ASN A 323 12.16 24.34 8.69
C ASN A 323 11.53 22.98 8.46
N LEU A 324 12.36 21.96 8.31
CA LEU A 324 11.94 20.57 8.16
C LEU A 324 12.45 19.76 9.35
N THR A 325 11.57 18.99 9.96
CA THR A 325 11.92 17.98 10.95
C THR A 325 11.41 16.64 10.46
N ILE A 326 12.26 15.62 10.47
CA ILE A 326 11.91 14.25 10.07
C ILE A 326 12.43 13.29 11.13
N ASP A 327 11.61 12.31 11.51
CA ASP A 327 12.05 11.14 12.25
C ASP A 327 12.65 10.12 11.28
N ILE A 328 13.93 9.79 11.47
CA ILE A 328 14.74 8.94 10.61
C ILE A 328 15.11 7.64 11.32
N THR A 329 14.21 7.14 12.18
CA THR A 329 14.43 5.93 13.01
C THR A 329 14.47 4.61 12.24
N GLU A 330 14.26 4.59 10.93
CA GLU A 330 14.23 3.37 10.09
C GLU A 330 15.39 3.26 9.10
#